data_AF-A0A2R6CK98-F1
#
_entry.id   AF-A0A2R6CK98-F1
#
_cell.length_a   1.000
_cell.length_b   1.000
_cell.length_c   1.000
_cell.angle_alpha   90.00
_cell.angle_beta   90.00
_cell.angle_gamma   90.00
#
_symmetry.space_group_name_H-M   'P 1'
#
loop_
_entity.id
_entity.type
_entity.pdbx_description
1 polymer ?
#
loop_
_entity_poly.entity_id
_entity_poly.type
_entity_poly.pdbx_seq_one_letter_code
_entity_poly.pdbx_strand_id
1 'polypeptide(L)'
;MNPRRRLLLVVGCVACLLALSSALPAADPRLDAPGVGDGEGADTGSWDEVVDSEGSDSSDDEEGDEPDEPTDTDTDPEPGTDRDHELRIDGAVVPGNDVTVELTGWTLLDDEFSVQVDNETVGTTDRGELGITVPYATEMTVAVPAESLSQTVDVRTNASINVDGDVAQNRNVTAVVTVGSTPVSDLRMYQDGEVVGTTDENGELAVTMPERVGTTELRAERGPVTGERSVALLAPTVTVRSQLLFPGLPAPVEVTADGVGVPNATVTVEGGGTTTTNEDGFTRVRLPIDNEATITAEVDGERATTTVGKLYLRLTVVGVLVPGLVGGFVWTYVRYWGRAEPWDRDGLVRAGTGFGIAGLFVAIADVLAALLDALRAPSVPDVSFSVPRPRGFSGLTGILSVPWPSVSLPRLGLGSLLSARGSSDGSGSGLASSIRDRLRFGDDDGEEASGDQEPSLADEPLGPPGPRAELRAHWHAFLDRVGLQKRETRTPGQAARQALAAGFPATSVRRLLSVFRKVEYGGRDPSPEQVAEAQAAADELLDHDPDEEGSE
;
A
#
# COMPACT_ATOMS: atom_id res chain seq x y z
N MET A 1 -15.81 -2.31 53.11
CA MET A 1 -17.09 -1.66 52.75
C MET A 1 -18.27 -2.52 53.20
N ASN A 2 -19.20 -1.97 53.96
CA ASN A 2 -20.30 -2.73 54.59
C ASN A 2 -21.28 -3.29 53.53
N PRO A 3 -21.76 -4.54 53.70
CA PRO A 3 -22.62 -5.24 52.72
C PRO A 3 -23.93 -4.50 52.42
N ARG A 4 -24.40 -3.66 53.34
CA ARG A 4 -25.58 -2.80 53.16
C ARG A 4 -25.39 -1.73 52.08
N ARG A 5 -24.17 -1.19 51.90
CA ARG A 5 -23.88 -0.19 50.84
C ARG A 5 -23.77 -0.85 49.46
N ARG A 6 -23.35 -2.11 49.41
CA ARG A 6 -23.29 -2.90 48.17
C ARG A 6 -24.69 -3.26 47.66
N LEU A 7 -25.61 -3.56 48.58
CA LEU A 7 -26.99 -3.87 48.25
C LEU A 7 -27.74 -2.63 47.72
N LEU A 8 -27.48 -1.44 48.29
CA LEU A 8 -28.05 -0.18 47.80
C LEU A 8 -27.58 0.18 46.38
N LEU A 9 -26.31 -0.05 46.05
CA LEU A 9 -25.78 0.19 44.70
C LEU A 9 -26.40 -0.76 43.66
N VAL A 10 -26.59 -2.04 44.03
CA VAL A 10 -27.21 -3.03 43.14
C VAL A 10 -28.68 -2.71 42.90
N VAL A 11 -29.42 -2.31 43.93
CA VAL A 11 -30.83 -1.90 43.80
C VAL A 11 -30.96 -0.63 42.95
N GLY A 12 -30.06 0.34 43.12
CA GLY A 12 -30.04 1.56 42.29
C GLY A 12 -29.77 1.25 40.81
N CYS A 13 -28.88 0.29 40.53
CA CYS A 13 -28.54 -0.09 39.15
C CYS A 13 -29.69 -0.82 38.45
N VAL A 14 -30.40 -1.70 39.17
CA VAL A 14 -31.60 -2.40 38.65
C VAL A 14 -32.74 -1.41 38.39
N ALA A 15 -32.91 -0.39 39.23
CA ALA A 15 -33.92 0.65 39.03
C ALA A 15 -33.64 1.50 37.78
N CYS A 16 -32.37 1.86 37.51
CA CYS A 16 -32.00 2.58 36.29
C CYS A 16 -32.26 1.77 35.01
N LEU A 17 -31.98 0.46 35.03
CA LEU A 17 -32.21 -0.41 33.87
C LEU A 17 -33.70 -0.60 33.57
N LEU A 18 -34.55 -0.65 34.61
CA LEU A 18 -36.00 -0.71 34.45
C LEU A 18 -36.57 0.57 33.85
N ALA A 19 -36.07 1.75 34.26
CA ALA A 19 -36.48 3.03 33.71
C ALA A 19 -36.14 3.14 32.20
N LEU A 20 -34.95 2.71 31.80
CA LEU A 20 -34.50 2.73 30.40
C LEU A 20 -35.30 1.79 29.48
N SER A 21 -35.85 0.71 30.00
CA SER A 21 -36.66 -0.24 29.21
C SER A 21 -38.06 0.26 28.87
N SER A 22 -38.57 1.26 29.60
CA SER A 22 -39.94 1.77 29.45
C SER A 22 -40.10 2.87 28.39
N ALA A 23 -39.01 3.30 27.75
CA ALA A 23 -38.97 4.50 26.91
C ALA A 23 -38.97 4.26 25.39
N LEU A 24 -39.27 3.05 24.90
CA LEU A 24 -39.32 2.78 23.45
C LEU A 24 -40.76 2.51 22.97
N PRO A 25 -41.33 3.37 22.08
CA PRO A 25 -42.65 3.14 21.50
C PRO A 25 -42.57 2.17 20.31
N ALA A 26 -43.53 1.23 20.26
CA ALA A 26 -43.74 0.31 19.15
C ALA A 26 -44.49 0.98 17.99
N ALA A 27 -44.09 0.72 16.75
CA ALA A 27 -44.76 1.22 15.54
C ALA A 27 -45.40 0.07 14.74
N ASP A 28 -46.62 0.31 14.28
CA ASP A 28 -47.58 -0.58 13.59
C ASP A 28 -47.64 -0.25 12.07
N PRO A 29 -47.76 -1.21 11.13
CA PRO A 29 -47.64 -0.95 9.70
C PRO A 29 -48.99 -1.06 8.97
N ARG A 30 -49.57 0.05 8.50
CA ARG A 30 -50.74 0.01 7.59
C ARG A 30 -50.87 1.23 6.65
N LEU A 31 -50.96 0.90 5.35
CA LEU A 31 -51.69 1.53 4.22
C LEU A 31 -50.99 2.55 3.29
N ASP A 32 -50.64 2.04 2.09
CA ASP A 32 -51.19 2.28 0.73
C ASP A 32 -51.32 3.68 0.07
N ALA A 33 -51.11 3.59 -1.26
CA ALA A 33 -51.08 4.55 -2.38
C ALA A 33 -52.26 5.54 -2.50
N PRO A 34 -52.16 6.63 -3.31
CA PRO A 34 -52.24 6.51 -4.78
C PRO A 34 -51.52 7.60 -5.63
N GLY A 35 -51.45 7.39 -6.95
CA GLY A 35 -51.85 8.45 -7.90
C GLY A 35 -50.88 8.89 -9.01
N VAL A 36 -50.88 8.11 -10.10
CA VAL A 36 -50.77 8.43 -11.55
C VAL A 36 -50.67 9.92 -11.98
N GLY A 37 -49.74 10.16 -12.91
CA GLY A 37 -49.72 11.27 -13.87
C GLY A 37 -48.65 11.02 -14.95
N ASP A 38 -48.95 11.37 -16.20
CA ASP A 38 -48.56 10.67 -17.42
C ASP A 38 -47.85 11.60 -18.42
N GLY A 39 -47.25 11.02 -19.47
CA GLY A 39 -46.81 11.71 -20.70
C GLY A 39 -45.33 11.43 -21.04
N GLU A 40 -44.98 10.53 -21.96
CA GLU A 40 -45.08 10.55 -23.44
C GLU A 40 -43.90 11.28 -24.17
N GLY A 41 -43.37 10.60 -25.20
CA GLY A 41 -42.44 11.11 -26.22
C GLY A 41 -41.09 10.36 -26.22
N ALA A 42 -40.85 9.35 -27.06
CA ALA A 42 -40.41 9.45 -28.47
C ALA A 42 -39.08 10.22 -28.61
N ASP A 43 -38.06 9.83 -29.36
CA ASP A 43 -37.96 8.91 -30.49
C ASP A 43 -36.46 8.59 -30.72
N THR A 44 -36.26 7.69 -31.68
CA THR A 44 -35.09 6.93 -32.10
C THR A 44 -34.05 7.67 -32.96
N GLY A 45 -32.88 7.03 -33.17
CA GLY A 45 -31.88 7.34 -34.20
C GLY A 45 -30.47 6.91 -33.75
N SER A 46 -29.99 5.69 -33.99
CA SER A 46 -29.54 5.12 -35.28
C SER A 46 -28.51 6.01 -36.00
N TRP A 47 -27.25 5.56 -36.04
CA TRP A 47 -26.34 5.71 -37.19
C TRP A 47 -25.35 4.53 -37.18
N ASP A 48 -25.55 3.65 -38.15
CA ASP A 48 -24.60 2.62 -38.58
C ASP A 48 -23.85 3.15 -39.81
N GLU A 49 -22.56 2.80 -39.85
CA GLU A 49 -21.81 2.33 -41.03
C GLU A 49 -21.37 3.28 -42.17
N VAL A 50 -20.28 2.81 -42.80
CA VAL A 50 -19.76 3.04 -44.18
C VAL A 50 -18.38 3.74 -44.23
N VAL A 51 -17.30 3.26 -44.87
CA VAL A 51 -16.91 1.99 -45.56
C VAL A 51 -15.42 2.12 -45.97
N ASP A 52 -14.78 0.96 -46.11
CA ASP A 52 -13.57 0.50 -46.82
C ASP A 52 -12.64 1.45 -47.61
N SER A 53 -11.36 1.06 -47.66
CA SER A 53 -10.55 1.00 -48.88
C SER A 53 -9.36 0.03 -48.72
N GLU A 54 -9.38 -1.02 -49.52
CA GLU A 54 -8.38 -2.09 -49.69
C GLU A 54 -7.12 -1.64 -50.47
N GLY A 55 -6.06 -2.45 -50.43
CA GLY A 55 -5.45 -2.93 -51.68
C GLY A 55 -3.99 -2.59 -52.00
N SER A 56 -3.12 -3.55 -51.69
CA SER A 56 -2.19 -4.25 -52.61
C SER A 56 -0.92 -3.60 -53.25
N ASP A 57 0.14 -4.42 -53.15
CA ASP A 57 1.12 -4.84 -54.17
C ASP A 57 2.43 -4.06 -54.45
N SER A 58 3.53 -4.71 -54.04
CA SER A 58 4.60 -5.32 -54.86
C SER A 58 5.57 -4.50 -55.74
N SER A 59 6.85 -4.70 -55.40
CA SER A 59 7.99 -5.13 -56.26
C SER A 59 8.83 -4.15 -57.10
N ASP A 60 10.13 -4.46 -57.01
CA ASP A 60 11.20 -4.48 -58.03
C ASP A 60 12.18 -3.30 -58.19
N ASP A 61 13.44 -3.74 -58.30
CA ASP A 61 14.72 -3.10 -58.60
C ASP A 61 14.73 -2.28 -59.90
N GLU A 62 15.61 -1.26 -59.96
CA GLU A 62 16.40 -0.98 -61.17
C GLU A 62 17.62 -0.08 -60.86
N GLU A 63 18.70 -0.39 -61.57
CA GLU A 63 20.04 0.20 -61.55
C GLU A 63 20.12 1.59 -62.21
N GLY A 64 21.22 2.32 -61.93
CA GLY A 64 21.84 3.27 -62.86
C GLY A 64 21.80 4.74 -62.45
N ASP A 65 22.94 5.29 -61.99
CA ASP A 65 23.79 6.18 -62.80
C ASP A 65 24.85 6.87 -61.92
N GLU A 66 26.11 6.70 -62.33
CA GLU A 66 27.29 7.43 -61.86
C GLU A 66 27.32 8.85 -62.47
N PRO A 67 27.95 9.82 -61.80
CA PRO A 67 28.59 10.91 -62.53
C PRO A 67 30.10 11.00 -62.23
N ASP A 68 30.86 10.83 -63.31
CA ASP A 68 32.12 11.46 -63.73
C ASP A 68 33.15 11.93 -62.68
N GLU A 69 34.32 11.28 -62.78
CA GLU A 69 35.63 11.67 -62.27
C GLU A 69 36.08 13.08 -62.74
N PRO A 70 36.80 13.84 -61.89
CA PRO A 70 37.90 14.66 -62.36
C PRO A 70 39.20 13.84 -62.36
N THR A 71 39.78 13.72 -63.54
CA THR A 71 41.13 13.24 -63.79
C THR A 71 42.16 14.13 -63.08
N ASP A 72 42.79 13.62 -62.02
CA ASP A 72 44.03 14.18 -61.49
C ASP A 72 45.12 13.09 -61.46
N THR A 73 45.87 13.10 -62.57
CA THR A 73 47.31 12.87 -62.66
C THR A 73 47.92 11.88 -61.66
N ASP A 74 48.26 10.69 -62.16
CA ASP A 74 49.20 9.73 -61.56
C ASP A 74 50.47 10.44 -61.05
N THR A 75 50.48 10.78 -59.76
CA THR A 75 51.70 10.85 -58.97
C THR A 75 51.69 9.58 -58.16
N ASP A 76 52.39 8.57 -58.67
CA ASP A 76 52.72 7.32 -57.98
C ASP A 76 53.21 7.67 -56.57
N PRO A 77 52.41 7.49 -55.49
CA PRO A 77 52.99 7.52 -54.17
C PRO A 77 53.85 6.28 -54.10
N GLU A 78 55.15 6.47 -53.85
CA GLU A 78 56.02 5.36 -53.49
C GLU A 78 55.28 4.47 -52.47
N PRO A 79 55.45 3.14 -52.49
CA PRO A 79 54.87 2.29 -51.46
C PRO A 79 55.62 2.56 -50.14
N GLY A 80 55.26 3.69 -49.53
CA GLY A 80 55.37 3.92 -48.11
C GLY A 80 54.62 2.77 -47.47
N THR A 81 55.26 2.15 -46.50
CA THR A 81 54.59 1.21 -45.64
C THR A 81 53.65 2.03 -44.76
N ASP A 82 52.51 2.44 -45.32
CA ASP A 82 51.38 3.00 -44.57
C ASP A 82 50.85 1.87 -43.70
N ARG A 83 51.52 1.68 -42.57
CA ARG A 83 50.92 0.97 -41.45
C ARG A 83 49.90 1.97 -40.91
N ASP A 84 48.63 1.65 -41.07
CA ASP A 84 47.55 2.41 -40.45
C ASP A 84 47.72 2.31 -38.93
N HIS A 85 48.40 3.31 -38.37
CA HIS A 85 48.63 3.46 -36.94
C HIS A 85 47.42 4.15 -36.34
N GLU A 86 46.67 3.42 -35.50
CA GLU A 86 45.43 3.90 -34.91
C GLU A 86 45.58 4.08 -33.39
N LEU A 87 45.19 5.26 -32.91
CA LEU A 87 45.04 5.57 -31.49
C LEU A 87 43.57 5.41 -31.14
N ARG A 88 43.26 4.55 -30.18
CA ARG A 88 41.90 4.31 -29.70
C ARG A 88 41.81 4.56 -28.20
N ILE A 89 40.68 5.10 -27.76
CA ILE A 89 40.38 5.31 -26.35
C ILE A 89 39.14 4.50 -26.04
N ASP A 90 39.31 3.43 -25.27
CA ASP A 90 38.24 2.53 -24.87
C ASP A 90 37.83 2.81 -23.42
N GLY A 91 36.53 3.04 -23.23
CA GLY A 91 35.94 3.36 -21.93
C GLY A 91 35.06 4.62 -21.96
N ALA A 92 34.44 4.91 -20.81
CA ALA A 92 33.64 6.11 -20.66
C ALA A 92 34.54 7.33 -20.37
N VAL A 93 34.58 8.28 -21.30
CA VAL A 93 35.33 9.55 -21.13
C VAL A 93 34.55 10.47 -20.19
N VAL A 94 34.73 10.23 -18.89
CA VAL A 94 34.10 10.92 -17.75
C VAL A 94 35.18 11.30 -16.75
N PRO A 95 35.18 12.50 -16.15
CA PRO A 95 36.20 12.93 -15.21
C PRO A 95 36.41 11.98 -14.05
N GLY A 96 37.68 11.69 -13.74
CA GLY A 96 38.07 10.76 -12.68
C GLY A 96 37.90 9.28 -13.02
N ASN A 97 37.31 8.94 -14.17
CA ASN A 97 37.22 7.56 -14.64
C ASN A 97 38.53 7.13 -15.31
N ASP A 98 38.91 5.86 -15.14
CA ASP A 98 40.03 5.27 -15.88
C ASP A 98 39.56 4.78 -17.26
N VAL A 99 40.31 5.13 -18.30
CA VAL A 99 40.12 4.67 -19.67
C VAL A 99 41.38 4.01 -20.19
N THR A 100 41.22 3.08 -21.13
CA THR A 100 42.36 2.40 -21.76
C THR A 100 42.67 3.05 -23.08
N VAL A 101 43.92 3.45 -23.26
CA VAL A 101 44.45 3.87 -24.55
C VAL A 101 45.04 2.65 -25.24
N GLU A 102 44.52 2.32 -26.41
CA GLU A 102 45.00 1.25 -27.29
C GLU A 102 45.74 1.84 -28.50
N LEU A 103 46.88 1.25 -28.80
CA LEU A 103 47.75 1.58 -29.92
C LEU A 103 47.83 0.35 -30.85
N THR A 104 47.12 0.39 -31.99
CA THR A 104 47.13 -0.66 -33.02
C THR A 104 47.91 -0.28 -34.27
N GLY A 105 48.48 -1.28 -34.96
CA GLY A 105 49.28 -1.09 -36.19
C GLY A 105 50.80 -1.10 -35.97
N TRP A 106 51.26 -1.23 -34.73
CA TRP A 106 52.69 -1.34 -34.38
C TRP A 106 53.14 -2.78 -34.16
N THR A 107 54.40 -3.07 -34.48
CA THR A 107 55.08 -4.25 -33.96
C THR A 107 55.50 -3.96 -32.52
N LEU A 108 54.58 -4.18 -31.58
CA LEU A 108 54.68 -3.91 -30.13
C LEU A 108 55.71 -4.77 -29.38
N LEU A 109 56.78 -5.20 -30.04
CA LEU A 109 57.79 -6.10 -29.46
C LEU A 109 59.10 -5.39 -29.12
N ASP A 110 59.34 -4.17 -29.60
CA ASP A 110 60.63 -3.49 -29.46
C ASP A 110 60.59 -1.98 -29.12
N ASP A 111 59.42 -1.32 -29.14
CA ASP A 111 59.32 0.14 -28.94
C ASP A 111 58.49 0.49 -27.69
N GLU A 112 59.09 1.26 -26.79
CA GLU A 112 58.41 1.87 -25.63
C GLU A 112 57.85 3.23 -26.05
N PHE A 113 56.52 3.40 -26.01
CA PHE A 113 55.86 4.64 -26.39
C PHE A 113 55.50 5.46 -25.15
N SER A 114 55.88 6.74 -25.12
CA SER A 114 55.40 7.68 -24.11
C SER A 114 54.03 8.24 -24.51
N VAL A 115 53.04 8.09 -23.64
CA VAL A 115 51.70 8.66 -23.82
C VAL A 115 51.58 9.94 -23.01
N GLN A 116 51.04 10.98 -23.62
CA GLN A 116 50.75 12.26 -22.98
C GLN A 116 49.25 12.52 -22.95
N VAL A 117 48.79 13.13 -21.86
CA VAL A 117 47.44 13.68 -21.72
C VAL A 117 47.59 15.18 -21.49
N ASP A 118 46.96 16.00 -22.33
CA ASP A 118 47.03 17.46 -22.30
C ASP A 118 48.48 18.00 -22.20
N ASN A 119 49.38 17.37 -22.96
CA ASN A 119 50.81 17.72 -23.03
C ASN A 119 51.64 17.38 -21.76
N GLU A 120 51.09 16.59 -20.83
CA GLU A 120 51.79 16.01 -19.69
C GLU A 120 51.98 14.49 -19.87
N THR A 121 53.20 13.99 -19.68
CA THR A 121 53.50 12.55 -19.81
C THR A 121 52.91 11.78 -18.63
N VAL A 122 51.93 10.92 -18.93
CA VAL A 122 51.23 10.10 -17.92
C VAL A 122 51.86 8.72 -17.73
N GLY A 123 52.53 8.19 -18.75
CA GLY A 123 53.18 6.88 -18.67
C GLY A 123 53.82 6.43 -19.97
N THR A 124 54.42 5.24 -19.94
CA THR A 124 54.95 4.54 -21.12
C THR A 124 54.25 3.20 -21.30
N THR A 125 54.11 2.74 -22.54
CA THR A 125 53.57 1.40 -22.86
C THR A 125 54.45 0.67 -23.86
N ASP A 126 54.73 -0.59 -23.57
CA ASP A 126 55.45 -1.56 -24.41
C ASP A 126 54.48 -2.46 -25.19
N ARG A 127 53.26 -2.63 -24.69
CA ARG A 127 52.22 -3.53 -25.25
C ARG A 127 51.10 -2.79 -25.99
N GLY A 128 51.24 -1.49 -26.16
CA GLY A 128 50.24 -0.67 -26.85
C GLY A 128 48.96 -0.43 -26.04
N GLU A 129 48.89 -0.85 -24.78
CA GLU A 129 47.78 -0.58 -23.88
C GLU A 129 48.28 0.23 -22.68
N LEU A 130 47.57 1.30 -22.31
CA LEU A 130 47.86 2.09 -21.11
C LEU A 130 46.56 2.59 -20.46
N GLY A 131 46.40 2.31 -19.16
CA GLY A 131 45.33 2.92 -18.36
C GLY A 131 45.67 4.36 -18.00
N ILE A 132 44.78 5.30 -18.29
CA ILE A 132 44.92 6.71 -17.94
C ILE A 132 43.65 7.19 -17.22
N THR A 133 43.80 8.09 -16.26
CA THR A 133 42.65 8.73 -15.60
C THR A 133 42.23 9.97 -16.38
N VAL A 134 40.95 10.08 -16.70
CA VAL A 134 40.39 11.23 -17.43
C VAL A 134 40.44 12.48 -16.53
N PRO A 135 41.00 13.61 -17.00
CA PRO A 135 41.11 14.83 -16.22
C PRO A 135 39.75 15.51 -16.02
N TYR A 136 39.68 16.37 -15.00
CA TYR A 136 38.52 17.23 -14.74
C TYR A 136 38.54 18.46 -15.67
N ALA A 137 38.38 18.20 -16.96
CA ALA A 137 38.36 19.19 -18.04
C ALA A 137 37.12 18.99 -18.94
N THR A 138 36.86 19.91 -19.87
CA THR A 138 35.78 19.77 -20.88
C THR A 138 36.21 18.95 -22.08
N GLU A 139 37.52 18.86 -22.30
CA GLU A 139 38.15 18.13 -23.39
C GLU A 139 39.43 17.49 -22.86
N MET A 140 39.86 16.41 -23.48
CA MET A 140 41.10 15.71 -23.17
C MET A 140 41.81 15.39 -24.48
N THR A 141 43.09 15.73 -24.57
CA THR A 141 43.94 15.39 -25.72
C THR A 141 44.94 14.31 -25.33
N VAL A 142 44.83 13.14 -25.95
CA VAL A 142 45.79 12.05 -25.82
C VAL A 142 46.75 12.10 -27.00
N ALA A 143 48.05 12.09 -26.73
CA ALA A 143 49.08 12.17 -27.76
C ALA A 143 50.22 11.16 -27.55
N VAL A 144 50.79 10.70 -28.65
CA VAL A 144 52.02 9.89 -28.71
C VAL A 144 53.04 10.68 -29.53
N PRO A 145 53.87 11.53 -28.89
CA PRO A 145 54.72 12.49 -29.60
C PRO A 145 55.75 11.85 -30.54
N ALA A 146 56.28 10.67 -30.19
CA ALA A 146 57.24 9.95 -31.02
C ALA A 146 56.68 9.63 -32.42
N GLU A 147 55.37 9.41 -32.49
CA GLU A 147 54.65 9.03 -33.71
C GLU A 147 53.85 10.19 -34.31
N SER A 148 53.93 11.40 -33.73
CA SER A 148 53.10 12.56 -34.12
C SER A 148 51.59 12.27 -34.17
N LEU A 149 51.11 11.34 -33.33
CA LEU A 149 49.70 11.01 -33.20
C LEU A 149 49.06 11.76 -32.05
N SER A 150 47.87 12.29 -32.28
CA SER A 150 47.07 12.95 -31.24
C SER A 150 45.58 12.82 -31.54
N GLN A 151 44.78 12.60 -30.50
CA GLN A 151 43.34 12.59 -30.57
C GLN A 151 42.77 13.43 -29.42
N THR A 152 41.90 14.37 -29.76
CA THR A 152 41.15 15.17 -28.78
C THR A 152 39.74 14.63 -28.68
N VAL A 153 39.25 14.42 -27.46
CA VAL A 153 37.90 13.91 -27.18
C VAL A 153 37.21 14.80 -26.15
N ASP A 154 35.91 15.05 -26.38
CA ASP A 154 35.07 15.76 -25.42
C ASP A 154 34.84 14.93 -24.16
N VAL A 155 35.04 15.58 -23.00
CA VAL A 155 34.81 14.98 -21.69
C VAL A 155 33.42 15.39 -21.21
N ARG A 156 32.62 14.41 -20.80
CA ARG A 156 31.27 14.70 -20.27
C ARG A 156 31.38 15.34 -18.90
N THR A 157 30.77 16.51 -18.71
CA THR A 157 30.86 17.26 -17.44
C THR A 157 29.50 17.55 -16.78
N ASN A 158 28.40 17.23 -17.45
CA ASN A 158 27.07 17.40 -16.87
C ASN A 158 26.79 16.28 -15.86
N ALA A 159 26.75 16.65 -14.58
CA ALA A 159 26.46 15.73 -13.49
C ALA A 159 24.97 15.74 -13.15
N SER A 160 24.44 14.55 -12.88
CA SER A 160 23.11 14.35 -12.33
C SER A 160 23.23 13.99 -10.85
N ILE A 161 22.38 14.60 -10.03
CA ILE A 161 22.26 14.28 -8.60
C ILE A 161 21.00 13.45 -8.44
N ASN A 162 21.10 12.28 -7.85
CA ASN A 162 19.96 11.50 -7.38
C ASN A 162 19.93 11.51 -5.86
N VAL A 163 18.75 11.48 -5.27
CA VAL A 163 18.59 11.48 -3.82
C VAL A 163 17.91 10.18 -3.43
N ASP A 164 18.63 9.36 -2.68
CA ASP A 164 18.20 8.07 -2.21
C ASP A 164 17.78 8.16 -0.74
N GLY A 165 16.62 7.57 -0.44
CA GLY A 165 15.99 7.59 0.87
C GLY A 165 14.75 8.47 0.94
N ASP A 166 14.07 8.38 2.09
CA ASP A 166 12.84 9.13 2.30
C ASP A 166 13.14 10.61 2.61
N VAL A 167 12.69 11.49 1.70
CA VAL A 167 12.89 12.93 1.80
C VAL A 167 11.82 13.54 2.70
N ALA A 168 12.23 14.05 3.86
CA ALA A 168 11.44 14.89 4.74
C ALA A 168 12.35 15.81 5.55
N GLN A 169 11.76 16.73 6.32
CA GLN A 169 12.52 17.66 7.15
C GLN A 169 13.42 16.92 8.16
N ASN A 170 14.61 17.45 8.44
CA ASN A 170 15.54 16.91 9.44
C ASN A 170 15.99 15.45 9.21
N ARG A 171 15.76 14.89 8.02
CA ARG A 171 16.20 13.53 7.66
C ARG A 171 17.56 13.57 6.97
N ASN A 172 18.37 12.55 7.25
CA ASN A 172 19.58 12.31 6.48
C ASN A 172 19.23 11.46 5.27
N VAL A 173 19.56 11.95 4.09
CA VAL A 173 19.42 11.23 2.81
C VAL A 173 20.79 11.07 2.17
N THR A 174 20.92 10.09 1.28
CA THR A 174 22.16 9.91 0.51
C THR A 174 21.99 10.56 -0.84
N ALA A 175 22.81 11.54 -1.16
CA ALA A 175 22.89 12.10 -2.49
C ALA A 175 23.96 11.35 -3.28
N VAL A 176 23.59 10.83 -4.46
CA VAL A 176 24.48 10.13 -5.38
C VAL A 176 24.68 11.00 -6.60
N VAL A 177 25.94 11.33 -6.91
CA VAL A 177 26.30 12.21 -8.03
C VAL A 177 26.99 11.40 -9.11
N THR A 178 26.45 11.47 -10.33
CA THR A 178 26.93 10.70 -11.48
C THR A 178 27.04 11.58 -12.71
N VAL A 179 28.01 11.30 -13.58
CA VAL A 179 28.07 11.85 -14.92
C VAL A 179 27.77 10.73 -15.90
N GLY A 180 26.62 10.82 -16.59
CA GLY A 180 26.08 9.68 -17.32
C GLY A 180 25.69 8.54 -16.36
N SER A 181 26.42 7.43 -16.39
CA SER A 181 26.23 6.29 -15.48
C SER A 181 27.40 6.07 -14.52
N THR A 182 28.41 6.94 -14.56
CA THR A 182 29.65 6.77 -13.78
C THR A 182 29.59 7.67 -12.54
N PRO A 183 29.77 7.13 -11.33
CA PRO A 183 29.88 7.94 -10.12
C PRO A 183 31.13 8.81 -10.15
N VAL A 184 31.06 10.01 -9.58
CA VAL A 184 32.18 10.96 -9.58
C VAL A 184 32.54 11.35 -8.17
N SER A 185 33.81 11.15 -7.80
CA SER A 185 34.35 11.41 -6.48
C SER A 185 34.91 12.83 -6.31
N ASP A 186 35.07 13.24 -5.05
CA ASP A 186 35.55 14.55 -4.58
C ASP A 186 34.82 15.77 -5.18
N LEU A 187 33.55 15.62 -5.58
CA LEU A 187 32.71 16.76 -5.95
C LEU A 187 32.31 17.52 -4.71
N ARG A 188 32.54 18.84 -4.68
CA ARG A 188 32.05 19.69 -3.60
C ARG A 188 30.55 19.89 -3.75
N MET A 189 29.81 19.51 -2.71
CA MET A 189 28.35 19.60 -2.65
C MET A 189 27.91 20.79 -1.81
N TYR A 190 26.90 21.49 -2.32
CA TYR A 190 26.29 22.67 -1.75
C TYR A 190 24.79 22.41 -1.56
N GLN A 191 24.25 22.86 -0.43
CA GLN A 191 22.81 22.90 -0.16
C GLN A 191 22.43 24.37 0.04
N ASP A 192 21.56 24.89 -0.81
CA ASP A 192 21.15 26.31 -0.82
C ASP A 192 22.34 27.30 -0.79
N GLY A 193 23.44 26.93 -1.44
CA GLY A 193 24.68 27.71 -1.51
C GLY A 193 25.68 27.50 -0.37
N GLU A 194 25.35 26.69 0.65
CA GLU A 194 26.28 26.34 1.75
C GLU A 194 26.96 24.99 1.49
N VAL A 195 28.27 24.91 1.73
CA VAL A 195 29.05 23.68 1.51
C VAL A 195 28.71 22.64 2.57
N VAL A 196 28.21 21.48 2.14
CA VAL A 196 27.86 20.36 3.02
C VAL A 196 29.02 19.36 3.14
N GLY A 197 29.74 19.11 2.04
CA GLY A 197 30.82 18.13 2.01
C GLY A 197 31.34 17.82 0.61
N THR A 198 32.06 16.71 0.48
CA THR A 198 32.58 16.19 -0.79
C THR A 198 32.12 14.76 -1.02
N THR A 199 31.79 14.40 -2.26
CA THR A 199 31.42 13.01 -2.60
C THR A 199 32.59 12.04 -2.39
N ASP A 200 32.27 10.82 -2.00
CA ASP A 200 33.24 9.74 -1.83
C ASP A 200 33.59 9.02 -3.14
N GLU A 201 34.33 7.91 -3.07
CA GLU A 201 34.75 7.09 -4.22
C GLU A 201 33.56 6.53 -5.03
N ASN A 202 32.38 6.40 -4.40
CA ASN A 202 31.15 5.92 -5.04
C ASN A 202 30.26 7.08 -5.53
N GLY A 203 30.74 8.33 -5.44
CA GLY A 203 29.96 9.52 -5.77
C GLY A 203 28.86 9.82 -4.76
N GLU A 204 28.93 9.24 -3.55
CA GLU A 204 27.90 9.37 -2.52
C GLU A 204 28.27 10.45 -1.49
N LEU A 205 27.25 11.12 -0.94
CA LEU A 205 27.38 12.01 0.22
C LEU A 205 26.09 11.99 1.04
N ALA A 206 26.22 11.78 2.36
CA ALA A 206 25.11 11.96 3.28
C ALA A 206 24.80 13.45 3.47
N VAL A 207 23.55 13.85 3.23
CA VAL A 207 23.06 15.23 3.33
C VAL A 207 21.86 15.27 4.26
N THR A 208 21.89 16.16 5.25
CA THR A 208 20.74 16.43 6.11
C THR A 208 19.79 17.40 5.42
N MET A 209 18.52 17.05 5.31
CA MET A 209 17.49 17.92 4.76
C MET A 209 17.15 19.06 5.73
N PRO A 210 16.97 20.30 5.23
CA PRO A 210 16.56 21.44 6.06
C PRO A 210 15.26 21.17 6.83
N GLU A 211 15.09 21.89 7.93
CA GLU A 211 13.86 21.84 8.74
C GLU A 211 12.69 22.63 8.13
N ARG A 212 12.99 23.61 7.28
CA ARG A 212 12.01 24.46 6.61
C ARG A 212 11.25 23.73 5.49
N VAL A 213 10.01 24.16 5.25
CA VAL A 213 9.24 23.74 4.08
C VAL A 213 9.68 24.48 2.81
N GLY A 214 9.35 23.91 1.65
CA GLY A 214 9.62 24.49 0.34
C GLY A 214 10.75 23.77 -0.39
N THR A 215 11.35 24.44 -1.36
CA THR A 215 12.41 23.85 -2.18
C THR A 215 13.78 24.10 -1.54
N THR A 216 14.61 23.06 -1.51
CA THR A 216 16.05 23.15 -1.25
C THR A 216 16.81 22.78 -2.52
N GLU A 217 17.86 23.52 -2.82
CA GLU A 217 18.71 23.29 -3.99
C GLU A 217 19.98 22.53 -3.58
N LEU A 218 20.21 21.39 -4.22
CA LEU A 218 21.46 20.65 -4.14
C LEU A 218 22.28 20.95 -5.38
N ARG A 219 23.53 21.37 -5.20
CA ARG A 219 24.48 21.65 -6.29
C ARG A 219 25.79 20.92 -6.03
N ALA A 220 26.35 20.28 -7.04
CA ALA A 220 27.65 19.62 -6.97
C ALA A 220 28.59 20.23 -8.02
N GLU A 221 29.84 20.51 -7.64
CA GLU A 221 30.83 21.09 -8.56
C GLU A 221 32.28 20.65 -8.29
N ARG A 222 33.03 20.43 -9.38
CA ARG A 222 34.49 20.23 -9.40
C ARG A 222 35.04 20.65 -10.75
N GLY A 223 35.68 21.81 -10.80
CA GLY A 223 36.17 22.38 -12.05
C GLY A 223 35.01 22.61 -13.03
N PRO A 224 35.04 22.05 -14.25
CA PRO A 224 33.96 22.18 -15.22
C PRO A 224 32.78 21.22 -14.96
N VAL A 225 32.92 20.25 -14.05
CA VAL A 225 31.82 19.33 -13.71
C VAL A 225 30.82 20.05 -12.82
N THR A 226 29.56 20.08 -13.25
CA THR A 226 28.48 20.74 -12.51
C THR A 226 27.19 19.94 -12.61
N GLY A 227 26.44 19.86 -11.51
CA GLY A 227 25.11 19.28 -11.45
C GLY A 227 24.25 20.00 -10.42
N GLU A 228 22.96 20.12 -10.70
CA GLU A 228 22.00 20.80 -9.84
C GLU A 228 20.70 19.99 -9.75
N ARG A 229 20.10 19.97 -8.56
CA ARG A 229 18.81 19.32 -8.32
C ARG A 229 18.04 20.04 -7.22
N SER A 230 16.81 20.41 -7.54
CA SER A 230 15.85 20.92 -6.58
C SER A 230 15.09 19.78 -5.90
N VAL A 231 14.99 19.81 -4.57
CA VAL A 231 14.25 18.84 -3.76
C VAL A 231 13.14 19.59 -3.02
N ALA A 232 11.91 19.09 -3.07
CA ALA A 232 10.76 19.71 -2.41
C ALA A 232 10.49 19.08 -1.04
N LEU A 233 10.39 19.91 0.00
CA LEU A 233 10.02 19.54 1.35
C LEU A 233 8.59 20.04 1.62
N LEU A 234 7.64 19.09 1.70
CA LEU A 234 6.21 19.40 1.87
C LEU A 234 5.86 19.75 3.33
N ALA A 235 4.77 20.48 3.52
CA ALA A 235 4.26 20.77 4.86
C ALA A 235 3.91 19.47 5.63
N PRO A 236 4.19 19.42 6.94
CA PRO A 236 3.87 18.26 7.75
C PRO A 236 2.35 18.09 7.91
N THR A 237 1.94 16.85 8.12
CA THR A 237 0.59 16.43 8.47
C THR A 237 0.65 15.63 9.76
N VAL A 238 -0.31 15.85 10.65
CA VAL A 238 -0.40 15.15 11.94
C VAL A 238 -1.61 14.22 11.96
N THR A 239 -1.39 12.95 12.31
CA THR A 239 -2.43 11.92 12.39
C THR A 239 -2.32 11.11 13.68
N VAL A 240 -3.46 10.65 14.19
CA VAL A 240 -3.52 9.76 15.35
C VAL A 240 -3.81 8.34 14.89
N ARG A 241 -2.92 7.39 15.17
CA ARG A 241 -2.97 6.02 14.60
C ARG A 241 -3.90 5.05 15.32
N SER A 242 -4.47 5.45 16.46
CA SER A 242 -5.34 4.59 17.27
C SER A 242 -6.80 5.04 17.19
N GLN A 243 -7.71 4.07 17.11
CA GLN A 243 -9.15 4.29 17.26
C GLN A 243 -9.58 4.30 18.74
N LEU A 244 -8.81 3.61 19.59
CA LEU A 244 -9.02 3.49 21.03
C LEU A 244 -8.32 4.65 21.75
N LEU A 245 -8.94 5.83 21.65
CA LEU A 245 -8.49 7.07 22.29
C LEU A 245 -9.39 7.39 23.47
N PHE A 246 -8.79 7.62 24.62
CA PHE A 246 -9.49 7.85 25.88
C PHE A 246 -8.91 9.05 26.63
N PRO A 247 -9.74 9.80 27.35
CA PRO A 247 -9.29 10.97 28.11
C PRO A 247 -8.23 10.58 29.16
N GLY A 248 -7.15 11.35 29.26
CA GLY A 248 -6.06 11.14 30.22
C GLY A 248 -5.06 10.02 29.89
N LEU A 249 -5.28 9.24 28.82
CA LEU A 249 -4.39 8.17 28.36
C LEU A 249 -3.44 8.63 27.24
N PRO A 250 -2.30 7.94 27.04
CA PRO A 250 -1.39 8.24 25.94
C PRO A 250 -2.01 7.87 24.58
N ALA A 251 -1.91 8.77 23.61
CA ALA A 251 -2.30 8.58 22.23
C ALA A 251 -1.07 8.53 21.32
N PRO A 252 -0.94 7.53 20.43
CA PRO A 252 0.12 7.49 19.44
C PRO A 252 -0.18 8.49 18.32
N VAL A 253 0.71 9.45 18.16
CA VAL A 253 0.65 10.49 17.13
C VAL A 253 1.81 10.28 16.16
N GLU A 254 1.52 10.50 14.89
CA GLU A 254 2.48 10.41 13.80
C GLU A 254 2.47 11.75 13.05
N VAL A 255 3.65 12.30 12.81
CA VAL A 255 3.87 13.50 12.01
C VAL A 255 4.60 13.07 10.75
N THR A 256 4.01 13.35 9.59
CA THR A 256 4.53 12.92 8.29
C THR A 256 4.53 14.06 7.28
N ALA A 257 5.47 14.06 6.34
CA ALA A 257 5.44 14.87 5.13
C ALA A 257 5.48 13.91 3.93
N ASP A 258 4.49 13.98 3.05
CA ASP A 258 4.30 13.00 1.95
C ASP A 258 4.28 11.52 2.38
N GLY A 259 3.77 11.24 3.58
CA GLY A 259 3.76 9.89 4.16
C GLY A 259 5.09 9.43 4.76
N VAL A 260 6.14 10.26 4.71
CA VAL A 260 7.43 10.02 5.37
C VAL A 260 7.43 10.63 6.76
N GLY A 261 7.88 9.89 7.77
CA GLY A 261 7.97 10.37 9.16
C GLY A 261 8.92 11.55 9.34
N VAL A 262 8.46 12.61 10.01
CA VAL A 262 9.25 13.82 10.28
C VAL A 262 9.86 13.76 11.69
N PRO A 263 11.19 13.63 11.82
CA PRO A 263 11.86 13.59 13.10
C PRO A 263 11.96 14.96 13.78
N ASN A 264 12.07 14.94 15.11
CA ASN A 264 12.24 16.13 15.96
C ASN A 264 11.14 17.19 15.81
N ALA A 265 9.98 16.84 15.26
CA ALA A 265 8.82 17.71 15.19
C ALA A 265 8.26 17.96 16.61
N THR A 266 7.97 19.21 16.94
CA THR A 266 7.40 19.57 18.25
C THR A 266 5.89 19.36 18.22
N VAL A 267 5.40 18.40 18.99
CA VAL A 267 3.97 18.10 19.11
C VAL A 267 3.45 18.63 20.44
N THR A 268 2.51 19.56 20.36
CA THR A 268 1.82 20.16 21.51
C THR A 268 0.37 19.73 21.54
N VAL A 269 -0.11 19.34 22.71
CA VAL A 269 -1.52 19.06 22.96
C VAL A 269 -2.05 20.05 23.97
N GLU A 270 -3.16 20.69 23.63
CA GLU A 270 -3.84 21.62 24.53
C GLU A 270 -4.25 20.89 25.82
N GLY A 271 -3.74 21.34 26.97
CA GLY A 271 -3.95 20.68 28.27
C GLY A 271 -3.23 19.33 28.45
N GLY A 272 -2.47 18.86 27.44
CA GLY A 272 -1.80 17.54 27.43
C GLY A 272 -0.26 17.58 27.46
N GLY A 273 0.34 18.75 27.22
CA GLY A 273 1.79 18.98 27.25
C GLY A 273 2.44 19.00 25.87
N THR A 274 3.78 19.08 25.84
CA THR A 274 4.59 19.14 24.61
C THR A 274 5.63 18.03 24.61
N THR A 275 5.85 17.42 23.45
CA THR A 275 6.82 16.34 23.22
C THR A 275 7.42 16.47 21.81
N THR A 276 8.48 15.74 21.51
CA THR A 276 9.05 15.66 20.16
C THR A 276 8.84 14.29 19.52
N THR A 277 8.88 14.24 18.19
CA THR A 277 8.86 12.97 17.43
C THR A 277 10.24 12.31 17.40
N ASN A 278 10.23 10.99 17.31
CA ASN A 278 11.44 10.18 17.09
C ASN A 278 11.87 10.17 15.60
N GLU A 279 12.89 9.39 15.25
CA GLU A 279 13.45 9.25 13.89
C GLU A 279 12.41 8.84 12.81
N ASP A 280 11.35 8.17 13.24
CA ASP A 280 10.25 7.66 12.39
C ASP A 280 9.05 8.61 12.35
N GLY A 281 9.11 9.79 13.00
CA GLY A 281 7.99 10.73 13.07
C GLY A 281 6.90 10.37 14.08
N PHE A 282 7.14 9.41 14.98
CA PHE A 282 6.19 8.98 16.00
C PHE A 282 6.45 9.61 17.36
N THR A 283 5.36 9.87 18.09
CA THR A 283 5.41 10.25 19.49
C THR A 283 4.16 9.80 20.24
N ARG A 284 4.21 9.84 21.57
CA ARG A 284 3.03 9.56 22.41
C ARG A 284 2.71 10.79 23.23
N VAL A 285 1.55 11.37 22.97
CA VAL A 285 1.04 12.52 23.72
C VAL A 285 0.00 12.08 24.72
N ARG A 286 -0.08 12.74 25.87
CA ARG A 286 -1.16 12.47 26.83
C ARG A 286 -2.38 13.29 26.43
N LEU A 287 -3.52 12.62 26.25
CA LEU A 287 -4.77 13.34 25.96
C LEU A 287 -5.27 14.08 27.21
N PRO A 288 -5.84 15.29 27.06
CA PRO A 288 -6.51 15.98 28.14
C PRO A 288 -7.70 15.16 28.69
N ILE A 289 -8.13 15.48 29.90
CA ILE A 289 -9.33 14.88 30.52
C ILE A 289 -10.55 15.67 30.06
N ASP A 290 -10.78 15.67 28.75
CA ASP A 290 -11.85 16.40 28.08
C ASP A 290 -12.51 15.52 27.01
N ASN A 291 -13.62 15.99 26.44
CA ASN A 291 -14.30 15.26 25.36
C ASN A 291 -13.57 15.36 24.01
N GLU A 292 -12.66 16.31 23.90
CA GLU A 292 -11.95 16.68 22.68
C GLU A 292 -10.50 17.02 23.01
N ALA A 293 -9.60 16.79 22.04
CA ALA A 293 -8.20 17.11 22.16
C ALA A 293 -7.68 17.68 20.84
N THR A 294 -7.12 18.89 20.89
CA THR A 294 -6.43 19.53 19.77
C THR A 294 -4.94 19.22 19.86
N ILE A 295 -4.41 18.61 18.81
CA ILE A 295 -3.00 18.23 18.69
C ILE A 295 -2.40 19.07 17.57
N THR A 296 -1.37 19.84 17.90
CA THR A 296 -0.64 20.68 16.94
C THR A 296 0.79 20.18 16.85
N ALA A 297 1.22 19.81 15.64
CA ALA A 297 2.61 19.55 15.32
C ALA A 297 3.21 20.81 14.68
N GLU A 298 4.42 21.16 15.08
CA GLU A 298 5.19 22.28 14.56
C GLU A 298 6.59 21.84 14.15
N VAL A 299 7.01 22.23 12.95
CA VAL A 299 8.34 22.00 12.39
C VAL A 299 8.82 23.32 11.78
N ASP A 300 9.85 23.91 12.37
CA ASP A 300 10.42 25.21 11.97
C ASP A 300 9.37 26.30 11.63
N GLY A 301 8.38 26.45 12.51
CA GLY A 301 7.31 27.45 12.37
C GLY A 301 6.12 27.04 11.49
N GLU A 302 6.21 25.95 10.72
CA GLU A 302 5.09 25.37 9.99
C GLU A 302 4.21 24.53 10.92
N ARG A 303 2.88 24.70 10.84
CA ARG A 303 1.94 24.09 11.79
C ARG A 303 0.94 23.17 11.11
N ALA A 304 0.77 21.99 11.68
CA ALA A 304 -0.28 21.05 11.34
C ALA A 304 -1.13 20.77 12.57
N THR A 305 -2.45 20.90 12.46
CA THR A 305 -3.38 20.68 13.57
C THR A 305 -4.37 19.58 13.24
N THR A 306 -4.60 18.68 14.19
CA THR A 306 -5.67 17.69 14.13
C THR A 306 -6.45 17.69 15.43
N THR A 307 -7.76 17.48 15.32
CA THR A 307 -8.65 17.50 16.48
C THR A 307 -9.36 16.16 16.62
N VAL A 308 -9.23 15.56 17.80
CA VAL A 308 -9.87 14.28 18.14
C VAL A 308 -11.01 14.54 19.11
N GLY A 309 -12.25 14.42 18.62
CA GLY A 309 -13.45 14.52 19.44
C GLY A 309 -14.00 13.19 19.96
N LYS A 310 -15.07 13.30 20.77
CA LYS A 310 -15.89 12.18 21.28
C LYS A 310 -15.12 11.19 22.16
N LEU A 311 -14.11 11.67 22.90
CA LEU A 311 -13.27 10.84 23.77
C LEU A 311 -14.09 10.12 24.86
N TYR A 312 -15.06 10.82 25.48
CA TYR A 312 -15.95 10.20 26.48
C TYR A 312 -16.97 9.24 25.88
N LEU A 313 -17.45 9.49 24.66
CA LEU A 313 -18.36 8.58 23.98
C LEU A 313 -17.67 7.22 23.73
N ARG A 314 -16.44 7.25 23.23
CA ARG A 314 -15.63 6.03 23.01
C ARG A 314 -15.38 5.28 24.31
N LEU A 315 -15.05 6.00 25.39
CA LEU A 315 -14.93 5.43 26.73
C LEU A 315 -16.24 4.78 27.19
N THR A 316 -17.38 5.43 26.94
CA THR A 316 -18.70 4.92 27.35
C THR A 316 -19.07 3.67 26.57
N VAL A 317 -18.84 3.64 25.25
CA VAL A 317 -19.09 2.45 24.42
C VAL A 317 -18.26 1.27 24.93
N VAL A 318 -16.95 1.45 25.13
CA VAL A 318 -16.08 0.36 25.60
C VAL A 318 -16.37 -0.02 27.05
N GLY A 319 -16.62 0.96 27.93
CA GLY A 319 -16.82 0.74 29.36
C GLY A 319 -18.21 0.26 29.75
N VAL A 320 -19.24 0.51 28.93
CA VAL A 320 -20.64 0.18 29.24
C VAL A 320 -21.19 -0.88 28.28
N LEU A 321 -21.03 -0.71 26.97
CA LEU A 321 -21.66 -1.59 25.98
C LEU A 321 -21.01 -2.96 25.96
N VAL A 322 -19.68 -3.04 25.96
CA VAL A 322 -18.97 -4.33 25.94
C VAL A 322 -19.25 -5.15 27.21
N PRO A 323 -19.12 -4.62 28.44
CA PRO A 323 -19.48 -5.36 29.64
C PRO A 323 -20.99 -5.67 29.73
N GLY A 324 -21.83 -4.76 29.24
CA GLY A 324 -23.28 -4.97 29.17
C GLY A 324 -23.67 -6.14 28.26
N LEU A 325 -23.05 -6.23 27.07
CA LEU A 325 -23.29 -7.32 26.11
C LEU A 325 -22.74 -8.64 26.65
N VAL A 326 -21.52 -8.65 27.19
CA VAL A 326 -20.93 -9.84 27.82
C VAL A 326 -21.79 -10.29 29.01
N GLY A 327 -22.21 -9.37 29.88
CA GLY A 327 -23.09 -9.65 31.00
C GLY A 327 -24.45 -10.19 30.56
N GLY A 328 -25.07 -9.60 29.53
CA GLY A 328 -26.33 -10.05 28.96
C GLY A 328 -26.23 -11.42 28.29
N PHE A 329 -25.14 -11.69 27.56
CA PHE A 329 -24.87 -12.99 26.95
C PHE A 329 -24.68 -14.07 28.01
N VAL A 330 -23.87 -13.81 29.03
CA VAL A 330 -23.66 -14.76 30.15
C VAL A 330 -24.96 -15.01 30.90
N TRP A 331 -25.76 -13.97 31.16
CA TRP A 331 -27.08 -14.12 31.77
C TRP A 331 -28.02 -14.97 30.93
N THR A 332 -28.03 -14.76 29.61
CA THR A 332 -28.84 -15.54 28.66
C THR A 332 -28.37 -16.99 28.59
N TYR A 333 -27.06 -17.24 28.55
CA TYR A 333 -26.48 -18.58 28.55
C TYR A 333 -26.84 -19.36 29.82
N VAL A 334 -26.68 -18.74 31.00
CA VAL A 334 -27.07 -19.33 32.29
C VAL A 334 -28.57 -19.63 32.32
N ARG A 335 -29.40 -18.74 31.79
CA ARG A 335 -30.86 -18.91 31.75
C ARG A 335 -31.30 -20.01 30.78
N TYR A 336 -30.62 -20.16 29.65
CA TYR A 336 -30.93 -21.17 28.62
C TYR A 336 -30.53 -22.58 29.08
N TRP A 337 -29.33 -22.73 29.64
CA TRP A 337 -28.86 -24.02 30.19
C TRP A 337 -29.54 -24.41 31.50
N GLY A 338 -30.01 -23.45 32.31
CA GLY A 338 -30.80 -23.72 33.52
C GLY A 338 -32.20 -24.28 33.27
N ARG A 339 -32.63 -24.44 32.01
CA ARG A 339 -33.92 -25.05 31.63
C ARG A 339 -33.80 -26.48 31.06
N ALA A 340 -32.59 -27.02 30.87
CA ALA A 340 -32.43 -28.45 30.63
C ALA A 340 -32.80 -29.20 31.91
N GLU A 341 -33.71 -30.15 31.79
CA GLU A 341 -34.66 -30.59 32.82
C GLU A 341 -34.11 -31.29 34.08
N PRO A 342 -34.94 -31.38 35.14
CA PRO A 342 -34.61 -31.90 36.45
C PRO A 342 -34.92 -33.41 36.58
N TRP A 343 -33.94 -34.27 36.85
CA TRP A 343 -34.05 -35.63 37.44
C TRP A 343 -32.61 -36.05 37.83
N ASP A 344 -32.27 -36.54 39.03
CA ASP A 344 -33.02 -37.33 39.98
C ASP A 344 -32.62 -36.99 41.42
N ARG A 345 -33.59 -37.04 42.33
CA ARG A 345 -33.40 -36.84 43.76
C ARG A 345 -33.14 -38.18 44.41
N ASP A 346 -31.89 -38.55 44.59
CA ASP A 346 -31.53 -39.41 45.71
C ASP A 346 -30.06 -39.23 46.12
N GLY A 347 -29.88 -38.96 47.41
CA GLY A 347 -28.70 -39.43 48.15
C GLY A 347 -27.42 -38.60 48.11
N LEU A 348 -27.32 -37.72 49.11
CA LEU A 348 -26.14 -37.51 49.97
C LEU A 348 -25.15 -36.37 49.64
N VAL A 349 -24.81 -35.69 50.73
CA VAL A 349 -24.16 -34.38 50.86
C VAL A 349 -22.63 -34.50 50.79
N ARG A 350 -22.00 -33.44 50.25
CA ARG A 350 -20.66 -32.89 50.60
C ARG A 350 -19.52 -33.12 49.59
N ALA A 351 -19.33 -32.17 48.67
CA ALA A 351 -18.17 -31.26 48.62
C ALA A 351 -18.34 -30.30 47.43
N GLY A 352 -18.01 -29.04 47.64
CA GLY A 352 -18.53 -27.93 46.85
C GLY A 352 -17.96 -27.80 45.45
N THR A 353 -18.80 -27.36 44.52
CA THR A 353 -18.59 -26.07 43.83
C THR A 353 -19.91 -25.69 43.19
N GLY A 354 -20.82 -25.16 44.01
CA GLY A 354 -21.88 -24.36 43.45
C GLY A 354 -21.23 -23.15 42.80
N PHE A 355 -21.12 -23.15 41.47
CA PHE A 355 -20.93 -21.93 40.70
C PHE A 355 -22.22 -21.11 40.79
N GLY A 356 -22.55 -20.70 42.01
CA GLY A 356 -23.53 -19.67 42.27
C GLY A 356 -22.99 -18.36 41.71
N ILE A 357 -23.90 -17.48 41.36
CA ILE A 357 -23.70 -16.17 40.72
C ILE A 357 -22.50 -15.38 41.31
N ALA A 358 -22.18 -15.57 42.59
CA ALA A 358 -21.01 -15.00 43.25
C ALA A 358 -19.64 -15.43 42.65
N GLY A 359 -19.47 -16.68 42.22
CA GLY A 359 -18.21 -17.18 41.64
C GLY A 359 -17.92 -16.59 40.26
N LEU A 360 -18.98 -16.34 39.48
CA LEU A 360 -18.89 -15.66 38.19
C LEU A 360 -18.50 -14.18 38.35
N PHE A 361 -19.09 -13.48 39.33
CA PHE A 361 -18.72 -12.08 39.60
C PHE A 361 -17.29 -11.93 40.10
N VAL A 362 -16.76 -12.91 40.84
CA VAL A 362 -15.35 -12.92 41.27
C VAL A 362 -14.44 -13.20 40.07
N ALA A 363 -14.77 -14.16 39.21
CA ALA A 363 -13.99 -14.44 38.01
C ALA A 363 -13.95 -13.24 37.03
N ILE A 364 -15.07 -12.54 36.84
CA ILE A 364 -15.12 -11.32 36.01
C ILE A 364 -14.34 -10.18 36.68
N ALA A 365 -14.45 -10.03 38.00
CA ALA A 365 -13.70 -9.01 38.73
C ALA A 365 -12.18 -9.27 38.66
N ASP A 366 -11.75 -10.53 38.72
CA ASP A 366 -10.33 -10.90 38.61
C ASP A 366 -9.80 -10.69 37.19
N VAL A 367 -10.60 -10.99 36.15
CA VAL A 367 -10.23 -10.71 34.75
C VAL A 367 -10.17 -9.19 34.48
N LEU A 368 -11.12 -8.42 35.02
CA LEU A 368 -11.13 -6.96 34.89
C LEU A 368 -9.97 -6.32 35.66
N ALA A 369 -9.65 -6.85 36.84
CA ALA A 369 -8.50 -6.40 37.63
C ALA A 369 -7.18 -6.72 36.91
N ALA A 370 -7.04 -7.91 36.32
CA ALA A 370 -5.88 -8.27 35.53
C ALA A 370 -5.72 -7.40 34.26
N LEU A 371 -6.83 -7.06 33.60
CA LEU A 371 -6.83 -6.14 32.47
C LEU A 371 -6.40 -4.72 32.89
N LEU A 372 -6.93 -4.22 34.01
CA LEU A 372 -6.59 -2.90 34.55
C LEU A 372 -5.14 -2.83 35.03
N ASP A 373 -4.58 -3.92 35.57
CA ASP A 373 -3.16 -4.00 35.94
C ASP A 373 -2.26 -4.10 34.69
N ALA A 374 -2.68 -4.80 33.65
CA ALA A 374 -1.96 -4.83 32.37
C ALA A 374 -1.93 -3.46 31.68
N LEU A 375 -3.00 -2.66 31.85
CA LEU A 375 -3.06 -1.25 31.38
C LEU A 375 -2.24 -0.29 32.25
N ARG A 376 -1.88 -0.68 33.49
CA ARG A 376 -1.08 0.12 34.43
C ARG A 376 0.41 -0.21 34.40
N ALA A 377 0.78 -1.41 33.95
CA ALA A 377 2.16 -1.85 33.92
C ALA A 377 2.92 -1.20 32.74
N PRO A 378 4.05 -0.51 32.99
CA PRO A 378 4.82 0.19 31.96
C PRO A 378 5.65 -0.73 31.03
N SER A 379 5.44 -2.04 31.04
CA SER A 379 6.20 -3.00 30.23
C SER A 379 5.38 -4.25 29.92
N VAL A 380 5.38 -4.66 28.66
CA VAL A 380 4.66 -5.82 28.10
C VAL A 380 5.13 -7.11 28.77
N PRO A 381 4.25 -7.91 29.42
CA PRO A 381 4.54 -9.31 29.64
C PRO A 381 3.98 -10.15 28.48
N ASP A 382 4.81 -11.08 28.00
CA ASP A 382 4.46 -12.11 27.03
C ASP A 382 3.52 -13.12 27.72
N VAL A 383 2.21 -13.02 27.49
CA VAL A 383 1.23 -13.82 28.22
C VAL A 383 0.99 -15.15 27.48
N SER A 384 1.79 -16.15 27.81
CA SER A 384 1.55 -17.55 27.41
C SER A 384 0.37 -18.13 28.20
N PHE A 385 -0.75 -18.41 27.53
CA PHE A 385 -1.93 -19.00 28.15
C PHE A 385 -1.75 -20.51 28.36
N SER A 386 -1.37 -20.94 29.57
CA SER A 386 -1.36 -22.36 29.97
C SER A 386 -2.57 -22.67 30.83
N VAL A 387 -3.49 -23.47 30.31
CA VAL A 387 -4.68 -23.95 31.03
C VAL A 387 -4.23 -25.01 32.05
N PRO A 388 -4.49 -24.86 33.36
CA PRO A 388 -4.11 -25.86 34.34
C PRO A 388 -4.97 -27.12 34.18
N ARG A 389 -4.34 -28.25 33.82
CA ARG A 389 -4.98 -29.57 33.86
C ARG A 389 -5.21 -29.99 35.32
N PRO A 390 -6.42 -30.40 35.72
CA PRO A 390 -6.66 -30.95 37.05
C PRO A 390 -5.93 -32.29 37.22
N ARG A 391 -5.15 -32.40 38.29
CA ARG A 391 -4.53 -33.64 38.75
C ARG A 391 -5.61 -34.56 39.30
N GLY A 392 -5.79 -35.72 38.67
CA GLY A 392 -6.64 -36.77 39.22
C GLY A 392 -7.06 -37.81 38.19
N PHE A 393 -6.11 -38.58 37.65
CA PHE A 393 -6.37 -39.93 37.13
C PHE A 393 -5.04 -40.67 37.02
N SER A 394 -4.56 -41.21 38.14
CA SER A 394 -3.58 -42.28 38.13
C SER A 394 -4.34 -43.59 37.94
N GLY A 395 -4.12 -44.24 36.81
CA GLY A 395 -4.65 -45.57 36.56
C GLY A 395 -5.27 -45.68 35.17
N LEU A 396 -4.41 -45.92 34.17
CA LEU A 396 -4.53 -47.01 33.21
C LEU A 396 -3.34 -46.90 32.25
N THR A 397 -2.27 -47.59 32.62
CA THR A 397 -1.31 -48.12 31.65
C THR A 397 -2.05 -49.09 30.75
N GLY A 398 -2.09 -48.80 29.44
CA GLY A 398 -2.35 -49.83 28.44
C GLY A 398 -3.29 -49.41 27.32
N ILE A 399 -2.72 -49.47 26.12
CA ILE A 399 -3.34 -49.86 24.85
C ILE A 399 -3.92 -48.71 24.00
N LEU A 400 -3.50 -48.74 22.72
CA LEU A 400 -4.07 -48.23 21.45
C LEU A 400 -2.89 -47.60 20.66
N SER A 401 -2.28 -48.20 19.63
CA SER A 401 -2.85 -48.90 18.47
C SER A 401 -4.12 -48.21 17.93
N VAL A 402 -3.89 -47.18 17.10
CA VAL A 402 -4.48 -46.90 15.76
C VAL A 402 -5.74 -47.71 15.39
N PRO A 403 -6.82 -47.18 14.74
CA PRO A 403 -6.88 -46.04 13.81
C PRO A 403 -7.99 -45.00 14.10
N TRP A 404 -7.94 -43.86 13.43
CA TRP A 404 -9.10 -42.99 13.23
C TRP A 404 -10.11 -43.63 12.26
N PRO A 405 -11.40 -43.68 12.60
CA PRO A 405 -12.46 -43.72 11.62
C PRO A 405 -13.14 -42.34 11.52
N SER A 406 -13.27 -41.88 10.29
CA SER A 406 -14.07 -40.74 9.90
C SER A 406 -15.57 -40.97 10.19
N VAL A 407 -16.18 -39.99 10.87
CA VAL A 407 -17.53 -39.41 10.68
C VAL A 407 -18.76 -40.33 10.62
N SER A 408 -19.75 -40.01 11.47
CA SER A 408 -21.16 -39.90 11.04
C SER A 408 -21.96 -38.98 11.98
N LEU A 409 -22.29 -37.77 11.54
CA LEU A 409 -23.41 -37.01 12.10
C LEU A 409 -24.71 -37.52 11.44
N PRO A 410 -25.78 -37.75 12.20
CA PRO A 410 -27.06 -38.15 11.63
C PRO A 410 -27.70 -36.98 10.89
N ARG A 411 -28.08 -37.26 9.64
CA ARG A 411 -28.97 -36.47 8.80
C ARG A 411 -30.37 -36.46 9.43
N LEU A 412 -30.93 -35.28 9.66
CA LEU A 412 -32.38 -35.09 9.62
C LEU A 412 -32.68 -34.32 8.33
N GLY A 413 -33.33 -35.03 7.42
CA GLY A 413 -33.82 -34.50 6.16
C GLY A 413 -35.20 -33.87 6.32
N LEU A 414 -35.40 -32.78 5.58
CA LEU A 414 -36.66 -32.53 4.90
C LEU A 414 -36.37 -32.73 3.42
N GLY A 415 -36.55 -33.97 2.96
CA GLY A 415 -36.82 -34.19 1.56
C GLY A 415 -38.25 -33.72 1.30
N SER A 416 -38.46 -32.98 0.23
CA SER A 416 -39.01 -33.55 -1.00
C SER A 416 -39.37 -32.42 -1.97
N LEU A 417 -38.65 -32.30 -3.09
CA LEU A 417 -39.07 -32.83 -4.39
C LEU A 417 -38.24 -32.20 -5.51
N LEU A 418 -37.59 -33.07 -6.27
CA LEU A 418 -36.92 -32.78 -7.52
C LEU A 418 -37.93 -32.59 -8.66
N SER A 419 -37.67 -31.57 -9.47
CA SER A 419 -37.76 -31.45 -10.93
C SER A 419 -38.57 -32.48 -11.73
N ALA A 420 -39.54 -31.99 -12.52
CA ALA A 420 -39.91 -32.59 -13.81
C ALA A 420 -40.48 -31.52 -14.77
N ARG A 421 -39.63 -31.13 -15.72
CA ARG A 421 -39.85 -30.90 -17.17
C ARG A 421 -41.29 -30.71 -17.71
N GLY A 422 -41.49 -29.64 -18.49
CA GLY A 422 -42.25 -29.70 -19.76
C GLY A 422 -43.35 -28.67 -20.00
N SER A 423 -43.00 -27.61 -20.75
CA SER A 423 -43.78 -26.90 -21.78
C SER A 423 -45.16 -26.26 -21.51
N SER A 424 -45.29 -25.08 -22.14
CA SER A 424 -46.47 -24.37 -22.66
C SER A 424 -47.09 -23.24 -21.83
N ASP A 425 -47.05 -22.08 -22.47
CA ASP A 425 -48.01 -20.97 -22.47
C ASP A 425 -48.36 -20.21 -21.18
N GLY A 426 -48.02 -18.91 -21.24
CA GLY A 426 -49.05 -17.89 -21.10
C GLY A 426 -48.89 -16.94 -19.92
N SER A 427 -48.73 -15.66 -20.25
CA SER A 427 -49.01 -14.47 -19.43
C SER A 427 -48.26 -14.34 -18.10
N GLY A 428 -47.51 -13.28 -17.82
CA GLY A 428 -47.51 -11.92 -18.33
C GLY A 428 -47.04 -11.02 -17.18
N SER A 429 -46.44 -9.87 -17.49
CA SER A 429 -46.30 -8.65 -16.65
C SER A 429 -45.84 -8.85 -15.18
N GLY A 430 -44.75 -8.27 -14.70
CA GLY A 430 -44.30 -6.91 -14.94
C GLY A 430 -44.08 -6.20 -13.60
N LEU A 431 -42.98 -5.46 -13.56
CA LEU A 431 -42.82 -4.16 -12.91
C LEU A 431 -42.70 -4.03 -11.39
N ALA A 432 -41.92 -3.00 -11.10
CA ALA A 432 -41.44 -2.51 -9.83
C ALA A 432 -42.30 -1.34 -9.29
N SER A 433 -42.03 -1.02 -8.02
CA SER A 433 -41.98 0.32 -7.42
C SER A 433 -43.22 0.94 -6.72
N SER A 434 -42.86 1.82 -5.77
CA SER A 434 -43.62 2.82 -5.00
C SER A 434 -44.34 2.27 -3.74
N ILE A 435 -44.48 2.98 -2.63
CA ILE A 435 -44.77 4.41 -2.41
C ILE A 435 -44.03 4.96 -1.18
N ARG A 436 -43.46 6.16 -1.36
CA ARG A 436 -43.22 7.20 -0.34
C ARG A 436 -44.48 8.06 -0.33
N ASP A 437 -45.23 8.11 0.76
CA ASP A 437 -46.00 9.31 1.09
C ASP A 437 -46.45 9.34 2.56
N ARG A 438 -46.74 10.56 3.04
CA ARG A 438 -47.15 11.02 4.38
C ARG A 438 -46.06 11.51 5.34
N LEU A 439 -45.54 12.68 4.99
CA LEU A 439 -45.45 13.80 5.95
C LEU A 439 -45.99 15.06 5.26
N ARG A 440 -47.16 15.55 5.71
CA ARG A 440 -47.54 16.96 5.52
C ARG A 440 -48.48 17.47 6.62
N PHE A 441 -47.91 18.38 7.41
CA PHE A 441 -48.45 19.61 8.04
C PHE A 441 -49.31 19.63 9.32
N GLY A 442 -48.97 20.63 10.15
CA GLY A 442 -49.70 21.23 11.28
C GLY A 442 -48.77 21.40 12.51
N ASP A 443 -47.90 22.41 12.66
CA ASP A 443 -48.04 23.88 12.87
C ASP A 443 -48.05 24.30 14.38
N ASP A 444 -47.43 25.46 14.70
CA ASP A 444 -47.23 26.21 15.97
C ASP A 444 -46.24 25.66 17.06
N ASP A 445 -45.33 26.41 17.73
CA ASP A 445 -45.03 27.86 17.76
C ASP A 445 -43.74 28.18 18.61
N GLY A 446 -42.96 29.22 18.22
CA GLY A 446 -42.05 30.10 19.02
C GLY A 446 -40.63 29.60 19.42
N GLU A 447 -39.51 30.34 19.39
CA GLU A 447 -39.09 31.72 19.05
C GLU A 447 -37.55 31.74 18.80
N GLU A 448 -37.11 32.52 17.79
CA GLU A 448 -35.88 33.36 17.65
C GLU A 448 -34.48 32.89 18.14
N ALA A 449 -33.54 32.67 17.20
CA ALA A 449 -32.36 33.53 16.94
C ALA A 449 -31.06 32.79 16.46
N SER A 450 -30.59 33.16 15.25
CA SER A 450 -29.22 33.15 14.69
C SER A 450 -28.44 31.81 14.68
N GLY A 451 -28.07 31.17 13.58
CA GLY A 451 -27.64 31.63 12.26
C GLY A 451 -26.24 31.05 12.02
N ASP A 452 -26.13 29.90 11.33
CA ASP A 452 -24.98 29.51 10.50
C ASP A 452 -25.27 28.19 9.76
N GLN A 453 -24.70 28.11 8.56
CA GLN A 453 -25.12 27.28 7.44
C GLN A 453 -24.45 25.89 7.48
N GLU A 454 -25.22 24.82 7.68
CA GLU A 454 -24.74 23.44 7.44
C GLU A 454 -24.73 23.14 5.93
N PRO A 455 -23.61 22.68 5.35
CA PRO A 455 -23.60 22.18 3.98
C PRO A 455 -24.28 20.80 3.94
N SER A 456 -25.28 20.66 3.07
CA SER A 456 -25.88 19.36 2.79
C SER A 456 -24.82 18.45 2.16
N LEU A 457 -24.59 17.29 2.77
CA LEU A 457 -23.90 16.18 2.13
C LEU A 457 -24.62 15.89 0.81
N ALA A 458 -23.92 16.14 -0.29
CA ALA A 458 -24.37 15.75 -1.61
C ALA A 458 -24.50 14.22 -1.62
N ASP A 459 -25.71 13.73 -1.86
CA ASP A 459 -25.93 12.44 -2.52
C ASP A 459 -25.27 12.55 -3.90
N GLU A 460 -23.99 12.22 -3.97
CA GLU A 460 -23.29 12.05 -5.23
C GLU A 460 -23.90 10.81 -5.92
N PRO A 461 -24.42 10.94 -7.15
CA PRO A 461 -25.04 9.82 -7.83
C PRO A 461 -23.96 8.76 -8.07
N LEU A 462 -24.22 7.51 -7.64
CA LEU A 462 -23.38 6.36 -7.97
C LEU A 462 -23.27 6.24 -9.49
N GLY A 463 -22.23 6.83 -10.07
CA GLY A 463 -21.83 6.58 -11.44
C GLY A 463 -21.47 5.09 -11.61
N PRO A 464 -21.43 4.59 -12.85
CA PRO A 464 -20.97 3.23 -13.11
C PRO A 464 -19.60 3.01 -12.46
N PRO A 465 -19.36 1.84 -11.84
CA PRO A 465 -18.10 1.55 -11.14
C PRO A 465 -16.91 1.84 -12.05
N GLY A 466 -15.88 2.50 -11.53
CA GLY A 466 -14.70 2.84 -12.33
C GLY A 466 -14.01 1.58 -12.91
N PRO A 467 -13.27 1.69 -14.03
CA PRO A 467 -12.61 0.57 -14.71
C PRO A 467 -11.79 -0.39 -13.81
N ARG A 468 -11.15 0.15 -12.77
CA ARG A 468 -10.42 -0.65 -11.76
C ARG A 468 -11.35 -1.46 -10.84
N ALA A 469 -12.49 -0.89 -10.46
CA ALA A 469 -13.48 -1.56 -9.62
C ALA A 469 -14.15 -2.72 -10.37
N GLU A 470 -14.43 -2.53 -11.66
CA GLU A 470 -14.93 -3.58 -12.55
C GLU A 470 -13.92 -4.73 -12.70
N LEU A 471 -12.64 -4.43 -12.97
CA LEU A 471 -11.60 -5.43 -13.06
C LEU A 471 -11.45 -6.25 -11.76
N ARG A 472 -11.53 -5.58 -10.60
CA ARG A 472 -11.46 -6.24 -9.29
C ARG A 472 -12.68 -7.13 -9.04
N ALA A 473 -13.86 -6.72 -9.49
CA ALA A 473 -15.08 -7.53 -9.38
C ALA A 473 -14.97 -8.84 -10.18
N HIS A 474 -14.48 -8.79 -11.42
CA HIS A 474 -14.29 -9.98 -12.27
C HIS A 474 -13.22 -10.93 -11.71
N TRP A 475 -12.11 -10.39 -11.22
CA TRP A 475 -11.09 -11.21 -10.53
C TRP A 475 -11.66 -11.91 -9.30
N HIS A 476 -12.46 -11.22 -8.48
CA HIS A 476 -13.07 -11.82 -7.30
C HIS A 476 -14.11 -12.88 -7.65
N ALA A 477 -14.91 -12.67 -8.70
CA ALA A 477 -15.86 -13.68 -9.19
C ALA A 477 -15.14 -14.99 -9.58
N PHE A 478 -14.01 -14.89 -10.29
CA PHE A 478 -13.17 -16.04 -10.61
C PHE A 478 -12.63 -16.73 -9.34
N LEU A 479 -12.12 -15.99 -8.36
CA LEU A 479 -11.59 -16.58 -7.12
C LEU A 479 -12.66 -17.26 -6.27
N ASP A 480 -13.89 -16.75 -6.29
CA ASP A 480 -15.03 -17.35 -5.60
C ASP A 480 -15.40 -18.70 -6.26
N ARG A 481 -15.31 -18.81 -7.60
CA ARG A 481 -15.47 -20.09 -8.34
C ARG A 481 -14.37 -21.10 -8.02
N VAL A 482 -13.14 -20.64 -7.80
CA VAL A 482 -12.00 -21.49 -7.37
C VAL A 482 -12.14 -21.93 -5.89
N GLY A 483 -13.07 -21.34 -5.11
CA GLY A 483 -13.38 -21.75 -3.74
C GLY A 483 -12.39 -21.23 -2.69
N LEU A 484 -11.72 -20.10 -2.95
CA LEU A 484 -10.71 -19.55 -2.05
C LEU A 484 -11.32 -18.79 -0.86
N GLN A 485 -11.59 -19.47 0.25
CA GLN A 485 -12.21 -18.86 1.45
C GLN A 485 -11.34 -17.82 2.21
N LYS A 486 -10.08 -17.59 1.81
CA LYS A 486 -9.16 -16.63 2.46
C LYS A 486 -8.41 -15.74 1.45
N ARG A 487 -9.17 -15.11 0.56
CA ARG A 487 -8.67 -14.26 -0.54
C ARG A 487 -7.77 -13.10 -0.11
N GLU A 488 -8.03 -12.48 1.04
CA GLU A 488 -7.28 -11.31 1.55
C GLU A 488 -5.84 -11.62 1.99
N THR A 489 -5.50 -12.91 2.16
CA THR A 489 -4.18 -13.34 2.65
C THR A 489 -3.32 -14.01 1.58
N ARG A 490 -3.82 -14.11 0.35
CA ARG A 490 -3.17 -14.82 -0.75
C ARG A 490 -2.69 -13.84 -1.81
N THR A 491 -1.45 -14.00 -2.28
CA THR A 491 -0.97 -13.19 -3.40
C THR A 491 -1.64 -13.62 -4.71
N PRO A 492 -1.82 -12.73 -5.70
CA PRO A 492 -2.43 -13.07 -6.99
C PRO A 492 -1.76 -14.28 -7.67
N GLY A 493 -0.42 -14.39 -7.57
CA GLY A 493 0.33 -15.54 -8.08
C GLY A 493 0.12 -16.85 -7.29
N GLN A 494 -0.20 -16.78 -5.99
CA GLN A 494 -0.62 -17.96 -5.21
C GLN A 494 -2.03 -18.40 -5.59
N ALA A 495 -2.94 -17.46 -5.85
CA ALA A 495 -4.29 -17.77 -6.30
C ALA A 495 -4.29 -18.45 -7.68
N ALA A 496 -3.51 -17.92 -8.64
CA ALA A 496 -3.36 -18.53 -9.96
C ALA A 496 -2.77 -19.95 -9.89
N ARG A 497 -1.74 -20.20 -9.08
CA ARG A 497 -1.19 -21.56 -8.90
C ARG A 497 -2.21 -22.55 -8.35
N GLN A 498 -3.09 -22.09 -7.46
CA GLN A 498 -4.15 -22.94 -6.93
C GLN A 498 -5.25 -23.20 -7.96
N ALA A 499 -5.60 -22.23 -8.80
CA ALA A 499 -6.52 -22.42 -9.90
C ALA A 499 -5.99 -23.44 -10.93
N LEU A 500 -4.71 -23.37 -11.29
CA LEU A 500 -4.08 -24.36 -12.17
C LEU A 500 -4.07 -25.76 -11.54
N ALA A 501 -3.83 -25.86 -10.23
CA ALA A 501 -3.90 -27.14 -9.51
C ALA A 501 -5.33 -27.70 -9.42
N ALA A 502 -6.35 -26.86 -9.59
CA ALA A 502 -7.75 -27.23 -9.62
C ALA A 502 -8.27 -27.55 -11.04
N GLY A 503 -7.40 -27.56 -12.05
CA GLY A 503 -7.74 -27.98 -13.42
C GLY A 503 -8.11 -26.85 -14.39
N PHE A 504 -8.01 -25.58 -13.99
CA PHE A 504 -8.41 -24.47 -14.87
C PHE A 504 -7.41 -24.23 -16.03
N PRO A 505 -7.87 -23.75 -17.20
CA PRO A 505 -7.05 -23.52 -18.39
C PRO A 505 -5.85 -22.61 -18.14
N ALA A 506 -4.66 -23.12 -18.42
CA ALA A 506 -3.43 -22.44 -18.04
C ALA A 506 -3.17 -21.12 -18.80
N THR A 507 -3.69 -21.01 -20.01
CA THR A 507 -3.56 -19.82 -20.85
C THR A 507 -4.44 -18.69 -20.32
N SER A 508 -5.71 -18.98 -20.04
CA SER A 508 -6.73 -18.01 -19.62
C SER A 508 -6.45 -17.50 -18.20
N VAL A 509 -6.01 -18.37 -17.27
CA VAL A 509 -5.56 -17.97 -15.91
C VAL A 509 -4.34 -17.04 -15.96
N ARG A 510 -3.36 -17.32 -16.83
CA ARG A 510 -2.15 -16.48 -16.96
C ARG A 510 -2.46 -15.13 -17.61
N ARG A 511 -3.36 -15.09 -18.60
CA ARG A 511 -3.81 -13.84 -19.24
C ARG A 511 -4.48 -12.93 -18.22
N LEU A 512 -5.49 -13.43 -17.49
CA LEU A 512 -6.19 -12.68 -16.45
C LEU A 512 -5.24 -12.18 -15.34
N LEU A 513 -4.33 -13.04 -14.88
CA LEU A 513 -3.33 -12.66 -13.86
C LEU A 513 -2.39 -11.55 -14.36
N SER A 514 -1.96 -11.60 -15.63
CA SER A 514 -1.04 -10.63 -16.19
C SER A 514 -1.66 -9.22 -16.27
N VAL A 515 -2.92 -9.13 -16.70
CA VAL A 515 -3.66 -7.87 -16.78
C VAL A 515 -3.94 -7.34 -15.37
N PHE A 516 -4.42 -8.19 -14.46
CA PHE A 516 -4.66 -7.81 -13.06
C PHE A 516 -3.39 -7.29 -12.37
N ARG A 517 -2.25 -7.97 -12.55
CA ARG A 517 -0.96 -7.54 -11.96
C ARG A 517 -0.49 -6.20 -12.54
N LYS A 518 -0.67 -5.98 -13.84
CA LYS A 518 -0.28 -4.74 -14.51
C LYS A 518 -1.08 -3.55 -14.02
N VAL A 519 -2.37 -3.74 -13.68
CA VAL A 519 -3.27 -2.68 -13.23
C VAL A 519 -3.18 -2.44 -11.72
N GLU A 520 -3.03 -3.49 -10.92
CA GLU A 520 -2.95 -3.37 -9.45
C GLU A 520 -1.57 -2.85 -8.99
N TYR A 521 -0.50 -3.15 -9.73
CA TYR A 521 0.87 -2.70 -9.40
C TYR A 521 1.43 -1.65 -10.36
N GLY A 522 0.76 -1.36 -11.47
CA GLY A 522 1.10 -0.25 -12.36
C GLY A 522 0.21 0.95 -12.01
N GLY A 523 0.80 2.04 -11.52
CA GLY A 523 0.07 3.21 -11.01
C GLY A 523 -0.75 4.02 -12.02
N ARG A 524 -1.30 3.43 -13.08
CA ARG A 524 -2.17 4.08 -14.10
C ARG A 524 -3.54 3.38 -14.17
N ASP A 525 -4.60 4.11 -14.49
CA ASP A 525 -5.93 3.54 -14.71
C ASP A 525 -5.92 2.63 -15.95
N PRO A 526 -6.60 1.46 -15.90
CA PRO A 526 -6.61 0.51 -16.99
C PRO A 526 -7.30 1.10 -18.22
N SER A 527 -6.77 0.83 -19.42
CA SER A 527 -7.49 1.19 -20.64
C SER A 527 -8.76 0.33 -20.79
N PRO A 528 -9.83 0.84 -21.43
CA PRO A 528 -11.04 0.06 -21.69
C PRO A 528 -10.78 -1.29 -22.37
N GLU A 529 -9.81 -1.35 -23.29
CA GLU A 529 -9.37 -2.59 -23.95
C GLU A 529 -8.78 -3.62 -22.97
N GLN A 530 -8.03 -3.19 -21.95
CA GLN A 530 -7.47 -4.08 -20.93
C GLN A 530 -8.56 -4.62 -20.00
N VAL A 531 -9.58 -3.82 -19.70
CA VAL A 531 -10.74 -4.27 -18.93
C VAL A 531 -11.54 -5.29 -19.73
N ALA A 532 -11.80 -5.03 -21.01
CA ALA A 532 -12.49 -5.97 -21.89
C ALA A 532 -11.73 -7.29 -22.06
N GLU A 533 -10.40 -7.25 -22.22
CA GLU A 533 -9.57 -8.46 -22.32
C GLU A 533 -9.60 -9.28 -21.02
N ALA A 534 -9.53 -8.62 -19.86
CA ALA A 534 -9.63 -9.28 -18.57
C ALA A 534 -11.02 -9.85 -18.31
N GLN A 535 -12.07 -9.14 -18.71
CA GLN A 535 -13.45 -9.61 -18.60
C GLN A 535 -13.66 -10.87 -19.45
N ALA A 536 -13.25 -10.86 -20.72
CA ALA A 536 -13.35 -12.04 -21.59
C ALA A 536 -12.60 -13.26 -21.03
N ALA A 537 -11.41 -13.05 -20.46
CA ALA A 537 -10.64 -14.11 -19.83
C ALA A 537 -11.28 -14.62 -18.52
N ALA A 538 -11.95 -13.75 -17.76
CA ALA A 538 -12.67 -14.13 -16.55
C ALA A 538 -13.95 -14.90 -16.89
N ASP A 539 -14.71 -14.47 -17.89
CA ASP A 539 -15.94 -15.14 -18.35
C ASP A 539 -15.62 -16.55 -18.89
N GLU A 540 -14.55 -16.69 -19.68
CA GLU A 540 -14.06 -18.00 -20.15
C GLU A 540 -13.71 -18.96 -18.99
N LEU A 541 -13.15 -18.43 -17.89
CA LEU A 541 -12.82 -19.20 -16.70
C LEU A 541 -14.04 -19.51 -15.82
N LEU A 542 -15.08 -18.68 -15.85
CA LEU A 542 -16.33 -18.90 -15.12
C LEU A 542 -17.21 -19.95 -15.81
N ASP A 543 -17.20 -19.96 -17.14
CA ASP A 543 -17.94 -20.92 -17.98
C ASP A 543 -17.23 -22.28 -18.10
N HIS A 544 -15.95 -22.37 -17.72
CA HIS A 544 -15.21 -23.64 -17.74
C HIS A 544 -15.59 -24.55 -16.55
N ASP A 545 -15.95 -25.80 -16.86
CA ASP A 545 -16.20 -26.83 -15.85
C ASP A 545 -15.00 -27.80 -15.75
N PRO A 546 -14.20 -27.75 -14.67
CA PRO A 546 -12.98 -28.55 -14.54
C PRO A 546 -13.23 -30.06 -14.39
N ASP A 547 -14.50 -30.49 -14.30
CA ASP A 547 -14.89 -31.90 -14.14
C ASP A 547 -15.14 -32.64 -15.48
N GLU A 548 -15.07 -31.98 -16.64
CA GLU A 548 -15.33 -32.61 -17.95
C GLU A 548 -14.09 -33.21 -18.67
N GLU A 549 -12.85 -32.82 -18.32
CA GLU A 549 -11.61 -33.36 -18.97
C GLU A 549 -10.98 -34.55 -18.21
N GLY A 550 -11.82 -35.43 -17.68
CA GLY A 550 -11.40 -36.70 -17.04
C GLY A 550 -11.79 -37.96 -17.82
N SER A 551 -12.22 -37.83 -19.08
CA SER A 551 -12.71 -38.95 -19.89
C SER A 551 -12.20 -38.94 -21.32
N GLU A 552 -10.88 -39.10 -21.51
CA GLU A 552 -10.31 -39.77 -22.70
C GLU A 552 -9.13 -40.68 -22.28
#